data_AF-A0A3C0N4Y0-F1
#
_entry.id   AF-A0A3C0N4Y0-F1
#
_cell.length_a   1.000
_cell.length_b   1.000
_cell.length_c   1.000
_cell.angle_alpha   90.00
_cell.angle_beta   90.00
_cell.angle_gamma   90.00
#
_symmetry.space_group_name_H-M   'P 1'
#
loop_
_entity.id
_entity.type
_entity.pdbx_description
1 polymer ?
#
loop_
_entity_poly.entity_id
_entity_poly.type
_entity_poly.pdbx_seq_one_letter_code
_entity_poly.pdbx_strand_id
1 'polypeptide(L)'
;MEALRDKLTNYQQIADLMLKLRECILDREWTQEQAANFFGETQPRMSNLMNGEISRFSVDKLINMLVKAGMEVKVEVVSKIA
;
A
#
# COMPACT_ATOMS: atom_id res chain seq x y z
N MET A 1 3.03 -17.46 -18.99
CA MET A 1 2.68 -16.07 -19.38
C MET A 1 1.56 -15.52 -18.51
N GLU A 2 0.45 -16.26 -18.29
CA GLU A 2 -0.66 -15.91 -17.37
C GLU A 2 -0.17 -15.48 -15.97
N ALA A 3 0.53 -16.37 -15.26
CA ALA A 3 0.99 -16.10 -13.88
C ALA A 3 1.92 -14.88 -13.74
N LEU A 4 2.69 -14.55 -14.79
CA LEU A 4 3.52 -13.34 -14.79
C LEU A 4 2.65 -12.09 -14.92
N ARG A 5 1.62 -12.12 -15.78
CA ARG A 5 0.65 -11.03 -15.94
C ARG A 5 -0.14 -10.78 -14.65
N ASP A 6 -0.56 -11.83 -13.97
CA ASP A 6 -1.27 -11.72 -12.69
C ASP A 6 -0.38 -11.08 -11.63
N LYS A 7 0.89 -11.50 -11.57
CA LYS A 7 1.87 -10.92 -10.66
C LYS A 7 2.13 -9.43 -10.94
N LEU A 8 2.25 -9.05 -12.21
CA LEU A 8 2.40 -7.65 -12.60
C LEU A 8 1.18 -6.82 -12.23
N THR A 9 -0.03 -7.35 -12.47
CA THR A 9 -1.30 -6.68 -12.10
C THR A 9 -1.39 -6.47 -10.59
N ASN A 10 -1.05 -7.49 -9.81
CA ASN A 10 -0.98 -7.38 -8.35
C ASN A 10 0.04 -6.32 -7.90
N TYR A 11 1.23 -6.27 -8.52
CA TYR A 11 2.23 -5.26 -8.20
C TYR A 11 1.79 -3.84 -8.57
N GLN A 12 1.02 -3.66 -9.65
CA GLN A 12 0.41 -2.38 -10.00
C GLN A 12 -0.57 -1.93 -8.92
N GLN A 13 -1.49 -2.82 -8.50
CA GLN A 13 -2.44 -2.52 -7.42
C GLN A 13 -1.74 -2.16 -6.10
N ILE A 14 -0.71 -2.91 -5.72
CA ILE A 14 0.10 -2.63 -4.52
C ILE A 14 0.81 -1.27 -4.65
N ALA A 15 1.36 -0.95 -5.82
CA ALA A 15 2.04 0.32 -6.05
C ALA A 15 1.08 1.51 -5.85
N ASP A 16 -0.14 1.43 -6.42
CA ASP A 16 -1.14 2.49 -6.32
C ASP A 16 -1.57 2.73 -4.86
N LEU A 17 -1.85 1.66 -4.12
CA LEU A 17 -2.21 1.75 -2.69
C LEU A 17 -1.04 2.26 -1.84
N MET A 18 0.18 1.84 -2.15
CA MET A 18 1.40 2.27 -1.46
C MET A 18 1.67 3.77 -1.69
N LEU A 19 1.43 4.27 -2.90
CA LEU A 19 1.57 5.70 -3.20
C LEU A 19 0.63 6.53 -2.32
N LYS A 20 -0.63 6.12 -2.17
CA LYS A 20 -1.60 6.83 -1.30
C LYS A 20 -1.19 6.85 0.17
N LEU A 21 -0.61 5.76 0.67
CA LEU A 21 -0.06 5.74 2.03
C LEU A 21 1.17 6.64 2.20
N ARG A 22 2.06 6.67 1.20
CA ARG A 22 3.23 7.54 1.21
C ARG A 22 2.84 9.00 1.21
N GLU A 23 1.89 9.40 0.36
CA GLU A 23 1.30 10.74 0.35
C GLU A 23 0.75 11.09 1.74
N CYS A 24 -0.05 10.20 2.34
CA CYS A 24 -0.58 10.42 3.69
C CYS A 24 0.48 10.63 4.77
N ILE A 25 1.60 9.90 4.70
CA ILE A 25 2.70 10.01 5.67
C ILE A 25 3.42 11.36 5.48
N LEU A 26 3.65 11.76 4.23
CA LEU A 26 4.31 13.02 3.88
C LEU A 26 3.44 14.23 4.24
N ASP A 27 2.15 14.20 3.92
CA ASP A 27 1.20 15.28 4.21
C ASP A 27 1.02 15.53 5.72
N ARG A 28 1.25 14.49 6.53
CA ARG A 28 1.25 14.58 8.00
C ARG A 28 2.60 14.95 8.60
N GLU A 29 3.61 15.14 7.75
CA GLU A 29 4.99 15.42 8.13
C GLU A 29 5.57 14.38 9.10
N TRP A 30 5.15 13.13 8.95
CA TRP A 30 5.57 12.06 9.86
C TRP A 30 6.95 11.51 9.49
N THR A 31 7.77 11.31 10.53
CA THR A 31 8.93 10.42 10.43
C THR A 31 8.48 8.97 10.27
N GLN A 32 9.38 8.10 9.80
CA GLN A 32 9.09 6.66 9.69
C GLN A 32 8.75 6.03 11.05
N GLU A 33 9.31 6.53 12.16
CA GLU A 33 8.99 6.07 13.52
C GLU A 33 7.60 6.51 13.96
N GLN A 34 7.20 7.75 13.67
CA GLN A 34 5.86 8.24 13.97
C GLN A 34 4.81 7.46 13.18
N ALA A 35 5.06 7.25 11.88
CA ALA A 35 4.20 6.40 11.05
C ALA A 35 4.13 4.97 11.59
N ALA A 36 5.27 4.40 12.01
CA ALA A 36 5.32 3.05 12.58
C ALA A 36 4.44 2.93 13.83
N ASN A 37 4.58 3.88 14.76
CA ASN A 37 3.76 3.95 15.97
C ASN A 37 2.27 4.10 15.64
N PHE A 38 1.92 4.99 14.71
CA PHE A 38 0.52 5.18 14.29
C PHE A 38 -0.05 3.92 13.65
N PHE A 39 0.64 3.32 12.70
CA PHE A 39 0.18 2.12 11.99
C PHE A 39 0.26 0.85 12.84
N GLY A 40 0.97 0.86 13.97
CA GLY A 40 1.20 -0.33 14.79
C GLY A 40 2.18 -1.30 14.10
N GLU A 41 3.16 -0.73 13.41
CA GLU A 41 4.17 -1.42 12.62
C GLU A 41 5.57 -1.12 13.16
N THR A 42 6.58 -1.78 12.59
CA THR A 42 7.98 -1.47 12.90
C THR A 42 8.51 -0.35 12.00
N GLN A 43 9.51 0.40 12.47
CA GLN A 43 10.19 1.41 11.65
C GLN A 43 10.79 0.82 10.36
N PRO A 44 11.45 -0.36 10.36
CA PRO A 44 11.94 -0.96 9.12
C PRO A 44 10.82 -1.28 8.13
N ARG A 45 9.62 -1.62 8.63
CA ARG A 45 8.45 -1.82 7.78
C ARG A 45 8.04 -0.52 7.09
N MET A 46 8.04 0.59 7.82
CA MET A 46 7.76 1.91 7.24
C MET A 46 8.85 2.36 6.29
N SER A 47 10.11 2.04 6.54
CA SER A 47 11.20 2.25 5.60
C SER A 47 10.96 1.53 4.27
N ASN A 48 10.63 0.24 4.32
CA ASN A 48 10.27 -0.54 3.13
C ASN A 48 9.09 0.08 2.36
N LEU A 49 8.07 0.58 3.07
CA LEU A 49 6.92 1.28 2.47
C LEU A 49 7.36 2.55 1.74
N MET A 50 8.15 3.41 2.41
CA MET A 50 8.61 4.69 1.87
C MET A 50 9.59 4.51 0.70
N ASN A 51 10.36 3.41 0.70
CA ASN A 51 11.29 3.06 -0.38
C ASN A 51 10.62 2.36 -1.57
N GLY A 52 9.32 2.04 -1.49
CA GLY A 52 8.63 1.42 -2.62
C GLY A 52 8.87 -0.09 -2.76
N GLU A 53 9.17 -0.82 -1.68
CA GLU A 53 9.45 -2.26 -1.74
C GLU A 53 8.16 -3.10 -1.87
N ILE A 54 7.51 -2.97 -3.04
CA ILE A 54 6.19 -3.54 -3.40
C ILE A 54 6.09 -5.03 -3.06
N SER A 55 7.13 -5.82 -3.33
CA SER A 55 7.13 -7.27 -3.11
C SER A 55 6.97 -7.68 -1.63
N ARG A 56 7.17 -6.75 -0.69
CA ARG A 56 7.01 -7.01 0.74
C ARG A 56 5.60 -6.76 1.25
N PHE A 57 4.69 -6.23 0.45
CA PHE A 57 3.34 -5.87 0.90
C PHE A 57 2.28 -6.68 0.16
N SER A 58 1.21 -7.00 0.87
CA SER A 58 -0.01 -7.52 0.26
C SER A 58 -1.04 -6.40 0.10
N VAL A 59 -1.96 -6.55 -0.84
CA VAL A 59 -3.11 -5.65 -1.02
C VAL A 59 -3.88 -5.49 0.28
N ASP A 60 -4.23 -6.62 0.93
CA ASP A 60 -4.96 -6.62 2.21
C ASP A 60 -4.26 -5.78 3.30
N LYS A 61 -2.93 -5.86 3.35
CA LYS A 61 -2.16 -5.10 4.35
C LYS A 61 -2.26 -3.60 4.09
N LEU A 62 -2.12 -3.19 2.82
CA LEU A 62 -2.19 -1.79 2.44
C LEU A 62 -3.60 -1.21 2.62
N ILE A 63 -4.64 -1.98 2.26
CA ILE A 63 -6.04 -1.58 2.52
C ILE A 63 -6.27 -1.34 4.00
N ASN A 64 -5.85 -2.25 4.88
CA ASN A 64 -6.00 -2.09 6.32
C ASN A 64 -5.28 -0.83 6.85
N MET A 65 -4.09 -0.52 6.32
CA MET A 65 -3.37 0.70 6.67
C MET A 65 -4.09 1.96 6.18
N LEU A 66 -4.63 1.96 4.96
CA LEU A 66 -5.40 3.09 4.40
C LEU A 66 -6.65 3.38 5.23
N VAL A 67 -7.40 2.34 5.60
CA VAL A 67 -8.56 2.46 6.50
C VAL A 67 -8.13 3.02 7.86
N LYS A 68 -7.02 2.53 8.43
CA LYS A 68 -6.47 3.06 9.70
C LYS A 68 -6.03 4.53 9.58
N ALA A 69 -5.58 4.96 8.41
CA ALA A 69 -5.27 6.36 8.12
C ALA A 69 -6.54 7.24 8.01
N GLY A 70 -7.75 6.66 8.06
CA GLY A 70 -9.00 7.39 7.96
C GLY A 70 -9.48 7.58 6.51
N MET A 71 -8.95 6.81 5.56
CA MET A 71 -9.39 6.85 4.17
C MET A 71 -10.53 5.86 3.93
N GLU A 72 -11.50 6.26 3.13
CA GLU A 72 -12.52 5.35 2.58
C GLU A 72 -11.92 4.61 1.38
N VAL A 73 -11.89 3.27 1.45
CA VAL A 73 -11.39 2.43 0.36
C VAL A 73 -12.58 1.76 -0.34
N LYS A 74 -12.70 1.97 -1.65
CA LYS A 74 -13.67 1.26 -2.50
C LYS A 74 -12.91 0.27 -3.39
N VAL A 75 -13.38 -0.97 -3.40
CA VAL A 75 -12.83 -2.03 -4.26
C VAL A 75 -13.87 -2.36 -5.32
N GLU A 76 -13.46 -2.28 -6.58
CA GLU A 76 -14.28 -2.63 -7.73
C GLU A 76 -13.62 -3.77 -8.51
N VAL A 77 -14.45 -4.73 -8.95
CA VAL A 77 -14.03 -5.80 -9.84
C VAL A 77 -14.55 -5.50 -11.24
N VAL A 78 -13.63 -5.19 -12.15
CA VAL A 78 -13.97 -4.89 -13.54
C VAL A 78 -13.76 -6.13 -14.38
N SER A 79 -14.82 -6.57 -15.07
CA SER A 79 -14.74 -7.68 -16.01
C SER A 79 -13.93 -7.27 -17.25
N LYS A 80 -12.87 -8.01 -17.55
CA LYS A 80 -12.12 -7.88 -18.81
C LYS A 80 -12.69 -8.86 -19.85
N ILE A 81 -13.99 -8.78 -20.11
CA ILE A 81 -14.61 -9.53 -21.20
C ILE A 81 -14.85 -8.54 -22.34
N ALA A 82 -14.22 -8.81 -23.48
CA ALA A 82 -14.66 -8.37 -24.79
C ALA A 82 -15.49 -9.49 -25.41
#